data_AF-A0AAD4DS77-F1
#
_entry.id   AF-A0AAD4DS77-F1
#
_cell.length_a   1.000
_cell.length_b   1.000
_cell.length_c   1.000
_cell.angle_alpha   90.00
_cell.angle_beta   90.00
_cell.angle_gamma   90.00
#
_symmetry.space_group_name_H-M   'P 1'
#
loop_
_entity.id
_entity.type
_entity.pdbx_description
1 polymer ?
#
loop_
_entity_poly.entity_id
_entity_poly.type
_entity_poly.pdbx_seq_one_letter_code
_entity_poly.pdbx_strand_id
1 'polypeptide(L)'
;MSEPYTQGGRLQLQVTPFSDETSSFICAAVIHKAFTPFTKCQVLCVEIEDAPVRASLPNPLIAKIFDPRLNYERKNPFPRRSPIHWSAANEKAAADRRGFATGDDFRIPRWEREFLDGSLWEEIYYREYEASFAREIEAYRCLGYLQGSTIPQLYGSGRVISGHGEGRAISPRVLFMEYIPGENLATIQDPHSVPSSAYQELVKAVSTLASFGVIHADMRPDNIVVSSSHPRRVVLIDFGLSQFRFDDESDEEWKEAVIFEADERALQLFMRKLGIWHQE
;
A
#
# COMPACT_ATOMS: atom_id res chain seq x y z
N MET A 1 4.96 -25.14 -5.95
CA MET A 1 4.33 -24.54 -4.76
C MET A 1 2.96 -24.05 -5.18
N SER A 2 1.90 -24.35 -4.43
CA SER A 2 0.59 -23.72 -4.63
C SER A 2 0.74 -22.20 -4.51
N GLU A 3 0.03 -21.43 -5.35
CA GLU A 3 0.04 -19.97 -5.23
C GLU A 3 -0.51 -19.56 -3.85
N PRO A 4 0.18 -18.68 -3.09
CA PRO A 4 -0.35 -18.16 -1.85
C PRO A 4 -1.52 -17.21 -2.14
N TYR A 5 -2.40 -17.02 -1.14
CA TYR A 5 -3.48 -16.03 -1.18
C TYR A 5 -4.57 -16.26 -2.25
N THR A 6 -4.90 -17.52 -2.56
CA THR A 6 -5.97 -17.85 -3.51
C THR A 6 -7.35 -17.58 -2.93
N GLN A 7 -8.32 -17.26 -3.80
CA GLN A 7 -9.74 -17.15 -3.42
C GLN A 7 -10.23 -18.45 -2.74
N GLY A 8 -11.02 -18.30 -1.68
CA GLY A 8 -11.45 -19.39 -0.79
C GLY A 8 -10.38 -19.85 0.22
N GLY A 9 -9.15 -19.37 0.09
CA GLY A 9 -8.07 -19.62 1.05
C GLY A 9 -8.36 -18.99 2.41
N ARG A 10 -7.73 -19.54 3.46
CA ARG A 10 -7.81 -19.02 4.83
C ARG A 10 -6.46 -18.54 5.32
N LEU A 11 -6.47 -17.42 6.04
CA LEU A 11 -5.33 -16.85 6.73
C LEU A 11 -5.60 -16.78 8.22
N GLN A 12 -4.55 -16.93 9.03
CA GLN A 12 -4.57 -16.49 10.43
C GLN A 12 -3.83 -15.17 10.51
N LEU A 13 -4.50 -14.15 11.05
CA LEU A 13 -4.00 -12.78 11.07
C LEU A 13 -3.93 -12.29 12.51
N GLN A 14 -2.80 -11.69 12.88
CA GLN A 14 -2.73 -10.83 14.06
C GLN A 14 -3.20 -9.44 13.66
N VAL A 15 -4.08 -8.85 14.46
CA VAL A 15 -4.63 -7.51 14.27
C VAL A 15 -4.39 -6.67 15.50
N THR A 16 -3.86 -5.48 15.29
CA THR A 16 -3.80 -4.37 16.23
C THR A 16 -4.71 -3.27 15.69
N PRO A 17 -5.85 -2.99 16.34
CA PRO A 17 -6.76 -1.92 15.91
C PRO A 17 -6.07 -0.56 15.85
N PHE A 18 -6.43 0.25 14.87
CA PHE A 18 -5.89 1.61 14.72
C PHE A 18 -6.41 2.54 15.82
N SER A 19 -7.58 2.25 16.39
CA SER A 19 -8.16 2.99 17.52
C SER A 19 -7.56 2.62 18.89
N ASP A 20 -6.89 1.47 19.00
CA ASP A 20 -6.25 0.99 20.22
C ASP A 20 -4.98 0.20 19.86
N GLU A 21 -3.86 0.91 19.74
CA GLU A 21 -2.57 0.31 19.42
C GLU A 21 -1.96 -0.51 20.57
N THR A 22 -2.61 -0.55 21.74
CA THR A 22 -2.08 -1.24 22.93
C THR A 22 -2.47 -2.71 23.00
N SER A 23 -3.53 -3.11 22.29
CA SER A 23 -4.03 -4.48 22.32
C SER A 23 -4.10 -5.11 20.92
N SER A 24 -3.67 -6.37 20.83
CA SER A 24 -3.79 -7.16 19.61
C SER A 24 -4.55 -8.46 19.87
N PHE A 25 -5.14 -8.99 18.82
CA PHE A 25 -5.82 -10.28 18.83
C PHE A 25 -5.50 -11.06 17.54
N ILE A 26 -5.81 -12.34 17.53
CA ILE A 26 -5.68 -13.20 16.35
C ILE A 26 -7.08 -13.53 15.86
N CYS A 27 -7.29 -13.46 14.55
CA CYS A 27 -8.52 -13.86 13.89
C CYS A 27 -8.24 -14.68 12.63
N ALA A 28 -9.24 -15.47 12.23
CA ALA A 28 -9.23 -16.10 10.92
C ALA A 28 -9.78 -15.14 9.87
N ALA A 29 -9.28 -15.24 8.64
CA ALA A 29 -9.79 -14.47 7.52
C ALA A 29 -9.96 -15.39 6.29
N VAL A 30 -11.13 -15.31 5.65
CA VAL A 30 -11.42 -16.00 4.40
C VAL A 30 -11.22 -15.05 3.24
N ILE A 31 -10.46 -15.48 2.22
CA ILE A 31 -10.17 -14.67 1.04
C ILE A 31 -11.33 -14.76 0.06
N HIS A 32 -12.08 -13.67 -0.10
CA HIS A 32 -13.15 -13.56 -1.09
C HIS A 32 -12.63 -13.20 -2.48
N LYS A 33 -11.63 -12.32 -2.55
CA LYS A 33 -11.04 -11.87 -3.80
C LYS A 33 -9.57 -11.51 -3.60
N ALA A 34 -8.71 -11.99 -4.49
CA ALA A 34 -7.36 -11.48 -4.64
C ALA A 34 -7.31 -10.50 -5.81
N PHE A 35 -6.77 -9.31 -5.61
CA PHE A 35 -6.60 -8.34 -6.69
C PHE A 35 -5.27 -8.58 -7.40
N THR A 36 -5.31 -8.63 -8.73
CA THR A 36 -4.14 -8.87 -9.61
C THR A 36 -4.26 -8.06 -10.91
N PRO A 37 -3.14 -7.70 -11.55
CA PRO A 37 -1.77 -7.83 -11.07
C PRO A 37 -1.49 -6.78 -9.97
N PHE A 38 -0.54 -7.08 -9.10
CA PHE A 38 0.00 -6.12 -8.14
C PHE A 38 1.43 -5.76 -8.50
N THR A 39 1.82 -4.52 -8.19
CA THR A 39 3.20 -4.06 -8.29
C THR A 39 3.96 -4.46 -7.02
N LYS A 40 3.56 -3.96 -5.85
CA LYS A 40 4.33 -4.12 -4.60
C LYS A 40 3.62 -4.78 -3.43
N CYS A 41 2.32 -5.03 -3.44
CA CYS A 41 1.64 -5.64 -2.28
C CYS A 41 0.52 -6.55 -2.76
N GLN A 42 0.27 -7.63 -2.03
CA GLN A 42 -0.93 -8.43 -2.27
C GLN A 42 -2.12 -7.76 -1.61
N VAL A 43 -3.09 -7.31 -2.41
CA VAL A 43 -4.34 -6.75 -1.91
C VAL A 43 -5.40 -7.85 -1.94
N LEU A 44 -6.07 -8.09 -0.82
CA LEU A 44 -7.12 -9.10 -0.67
C LEU A 44 -8.38 -8.46 -0.11
N CYS A 45 -9.54 -8.77 -0.70
CA CYS A 45 -10.83 -8.59 -0.03
C CYS A 45 -11.09 -9.83 0.82
N VAL A 46 -11.23 -9.65 2.12
CA VAL A 46 -11.39 -10.72 3.10
C VAL A 46 -12.60 -10.52 3.98
N GLU A 47 -13.13 -11.62 4.50
CA GLU A 47 -14.08 -11.63 5.59
C GLU A 47 -13.37 -12.14 6.84
N ILE A 48 -13.43 -11.34 7.90
CA ILE A 48 -12.86 -11.67 9.20
C ILE A 48 -13.86 -12.51 9.98
N GLU A 49 -13.39 -13.66 10.45
CA GLU A 49 -14.11 -14.58 11.33
C GLU A 49 -13.54 -14.47 12.75
N ASP A 50 -14.40 -14.67 13.76
CA ASP A 50 -14.02 -14.74 15.17
C ASP A 50 -13.30 -13.48 15.73
N ALA A 51 -13.53 -12.31 15.13
CA ALA A 51 -13.03 -11.05 15.69
C ALA A 51 -13.75 -10.69 17.01
N PRO A 52 -13.02 -10.21 18.04
CA PRO A 52 -13.65 -9.66 19.23
C PRO A 52 -14.61 -8.53 18.87
N VAL A 53 -15.81 -8.50 19.46
CA VAL A 53 -16.82 -7.45 19.19
C VAL A 53 -16.25 -6.05 19.37
N ARG A 54 -15.35 -5.86 20.35
CA ARG A 54 -14.66 -4.59 20.62
C ARG A 54 -13.77 -4.07 19.47
N ALA A 55 -13.39 -4.93 18.52
CA ALA A 55 -12.54 -4.56 17.40
C ALA A 55 -13.30 -3.82 16.29
N SER A 56 -14.64 -3.93 16.25
CA SER A 56 -15.51 -3.21 15.31
C SER A 56 -15.06 -3.27 13.84
N LEU A 57 -14.46 -4.40 13.42
CA LEU A 57 -14.01 -4.59 12.04
C LEU A 57 -15.22 -4.87 11.13
N PRO A 58 -15.39 -4.14 10.01
CA PRO A 58 -16.46 -4.43 9.07
C PRO A 58 -16.15 -5.65 8.21
N ASN A 59 -17.19 -6.27 7.67
CA ASN A 59 -17.09 -7.33 6.68
C ASN A 59 -17.87 -6.98 5.41
N PRO A 60 -17.28 -7.14 4.22
CA PRO A 60 -15.86 -7.46 3.97
C PRO A 60 -14.95 -6.23 4.19
N LEU A 61 -13.64 -6.47 4.33
CA LEU A 61 -12.60 -5.43 4.37
C LEU A 61 -11.42 -5.78 3.46
N ILE A 62 -10.49 -4.84 3.28
CA ILE A 62 -9.24 -5.06 2.56
C ILE A 62 -8.13 -5.43 3.53
N ALA A 63 -7.44 -6.54 3.24
CA ALA A 63 -6.15 -6.90 3.82
C ALA A 63 -5.05 -6.65 2.77
N LYS A 64 -4.25 -5.59 2.96
CA LYS A 64 -3.09 -5.26 2.12
C LYS A 64 -1.84 -5.89 2.76
N ILE A 65 -1.35 -6.97 2.15
CA ILE A 65 -0.24 -7.79 2.65
C ILE A 65 1.06 -7.38 1.96
N PHE A 66 2.03 -7.03 2.78
CA PHE A 66 3.39 -6.66 2.40
C PHE A 66 4.25 -7.93 2.40
N ASP A 67 4.10 -8.77 1.36
CA ASP A 67 4.91 -9.99 1.15
C ASP A 67 5.97 -9.79 0.06
N PRO A 68 7.26 -9.65 0.41
CA PRO A 68 8.35 -9.40 -0.53
C PRO A 68 8.49 -10.43 -1.66
N ARG A 69 7.96 -11.64 -1.49
CA ARG A 69 7.96 -12.70 -2.54
C ARG A 69 7.19 -12.30 -3.78
N LEU A 70 6.22 -11.41 -3.61
CA LEU A 70 5.27 -10.99 -4.62
C LEU A 70 5.71 -9.70 -5.33
N ASN A 71 6.93 -9.22 -5.07
CA ASN A 71 7.45 -8.03 -5.74
C ASN A 71 7.57 -8.25 -7.25
N TYR A 72 6.90 -7.41 -8.04
CA TYR A 72 6.96 -7.45 -9.50
C TYR A 72 8.39 -7.28 -10.05
N GLU A 73 9.25 -6.53 -9.34
CA GLU A 73 10.64 -6.29 -9.75
C GLU A 73 11.47 -7.58 -9.82
N ARG A 74 11.04 -8.65 -9.13
CA ARG A 74 11.67 -9.97 -9.23
C ARG A 74 11.58 -10.58 -10.63
N LYS A 75 10.49 -10.29 -11.35
CA LYS A 75 10.23 -10.82 -12.70
C LYS A 75 10.98 -10.05 -13.79
N ASN A 76 11.33 -8.79 -13.54
CA ASN A 76 12.04 -7.94 -14.49
C ASN A 76 13.16 -7.11 -13.82
N PRO A 77 14.19 -7.79 -13.26
CA PRO A 77 15.24 -7.11 -12.52
C PRO A 77 16.26 -6.51 -13.50
N PHE A 78 16.06 -5.25 -13.92
CA PHE A 78 16.94 -4.53 -14.86
C PHE A 78 17.10 -5.18 -16.26
N PRO A 79 17.49 -4.42 -17.30
CA PRO A 79 17.56 -4.95 -18.66
C PRO A 79 18.60 -6.06 -18.91
N ARG A 80 19.47 -6.38 -17.94
CA ARG A 80 20.64 -7.27 -18.12
C ARG A 80 20.72 -8.46 -17.15
N ARG A 81 19.77 -8.63 -16.22
CA ARG A 81 19.83 -9.71 -15.23
C ARG A 81 18.67 -10.69 -15.39
N SER A 82 18.92 -11.94 -15.02
CA SER A 82 17.89 -12.96 -14.88
C SER A 82 16.96 -12.65 -13.69
N PRO A 83 15.68 -13.06 -13.75
CA PRO A 83 14.74 -12.96 -12.64
C PRO A 83 15.33 -13.41 -11.29
N ILE A 84 15.05 -12.64 -10.23
CA ILE A 84 15.51 -12.97 -8.87
C ILE A 84 14.41 -13.80 -8.20
N HIS A 85 14.59 -15.11 -8.26
CA HIS A 85 13.66 -16.05 -7.65
C HIS A 85 13.80 -16.08 -6.13
N TRP A 86 12.67 -16.01 -5.44
CA TRP A 86 12.64 -16.22 -4.00
C TRP A 86 13.06 -17.65 -3.63
N SER A 87 13.77 -17.80 -2.50
CA SER A 87 13.99 -19.08 -1.85
C SER A 87 13.95 -18.94 -0.33
N ALA A 88 13.44 -19.97 0.36
CA ALA A 88 13.39 -20.00 1.83
C ALA A 88 14.81 -19.92 2.45
N ALA A 89 15.83 -20.46 1.78
CA ALA A 89 17.21 -20.39 2.22
C ALA A 89 17.75 -18.95 2.21
N ASN A 90 17.49 -18.20 1.14
CA ASN A 90 17.90 -16.79 1.06
C ASN A 90 17.13 -15.92 2.06
N GLU A 91 15.82 -16.16 2.23
CA GLU A 91 15.01 -15.42 3.19
C GLU A 91 15.49 -15.66 4.63
N LYS A 92 15.82 -16.91 4.97
CA LYS A 92 16.42 -17.25 6.27
C LYS A 92 17.79 -16.59 6.44
N ALA A 93 18.67 -16.69 5.45
CA ALA A 93 20.00 -16.05 5.52
C ALA A 93 19.91 -14.52 5.67
N ALA A 94 18.94 -13.87 5.01
CA ALA A 94 18.65 -12.46 5.18
C ALA A 94 18.18 -12.12 6.60
N ALA A 95 17.25 -12.92 7.14
CA ALA A 95 16.77 -12.77 8.52
C ALA A 95 17.89 -12.95 9.55
N ASP A 96 18.77 -13.93 9.35
CA ASP A 96 19.91 -14.17 10.24
C ASP A 96 20.89 -12.97 10.22
N ARG A 97 21.13 -12.36 9.06
CA ARG A 97 21.99 -11.15 8.92
C ARG A 97 21.42 -9.94 9.66
N ARG A 98 20.09 -9.75 9.66
CA ARG A 98 19.44 -8.63 10.35
C ARG A 98 19.72 -8.59 11.86
N GLY A 99 19.94 -9.74 12.49
CA GLY A 99 20.25 -9.80 13.91
C GLY A 99 21.59 -9.16 14.30
N PHE A 100 22.48 -8.94 13.33
CA PHE A 100 23.87 -8.51 13.57
C PHE A 100 24.26 -7.22 12.83
N ALA A 101 23.42 -6.71 11.93
CA ALA A 101 23.75 -5.61 11.03
C ALA A 101 23.09 -4.28 11.44
N THR A 102 23.73 -3.18 11.10
CA THR A 102 23.23 -1.81 11.28
C THR A 102 22.38 -1.35 10.07
N GLY A 103 21.69 -0.22 10.20
CA GLY A 103 20.83 0.31 9.12
C GLY A 103 21.59 0.71 7.84
N ASP A 104 22.85 1.13 7.98
CA ASP A 104 23.67 1.59 6.85
C ASP A 104 24.21 0.45 5.99
N ASP A 105 24.35 -0.77 6.55
CA ASP A 105 24.88 -1.95 5.86
C ASP A 105 24.04 -2.37 4.63
N PHE A 106 22.84 -1.83 4.49
CA PHE A 106 21.90 -2.15 3.42
C PHE A 106 21.52 -0.95 2.54
N ARG A 107 22.16 0.21 2.73
CA ARG A 107 22.03 1.37 1.84
C ARG A 107 22.86 1.18 0.57
N ILE A 108 22.48 0.18 -0.22
CA ILE A 108 23.20 -0.19 -1.44
C ILE A 108 22.62 0.59 -2.63
N PRO A 109 23.40 1.47 -3.27
CA PRO A 109 22.95 2.22 -4.44
C PRO A 109 22.45 1.31 -5.55
N ARG A 110 21.44 1.77 -6.29
CA ARG A 110 20.74 0.97 -7.32
C ARG A 110 21.70 0.30 -8.31
N TRP A 111 22.77 1.00 -8.71
CA TRP A 111 23.79 0.50 -9.66
C TRP A 111 24.73 -0.56 -9.07
N GLU A 112 24.91 -0.63 -7.76
CA GLU A 112 25.71 -1.67 -7.09
C GLU A 112 24.90 -2.96 -6.84
N ARG A 113 23.57 -2.88 -6.94
CA ARG A 113 22.69 -4.02 -6.68
C ARG A 113 22.90 -5.19 -7.65
N GLU A 114 23.50 -4.96 -8.82
CA GLU A 114 23.77 -6.01 -9.82
C GLU A 114 24.68 -7.13 -9.29
N PHE A 115 25.55 -6.85 -8.31
CA PHE A 115 26.52 -7.83 -7.79
C PHE A 115 26.08 -8.54 -6.51
N LEU A 116 24.85 -8.28 -6.04
CA LEU A 116 24.37 -8.82 -4.78
C LEU A 116 24.00 -10.30 -4.86
N ASP A 117 24.29 -11.01 -3.78
CA ASP A 117 23.80 -12.36 -3.54
C ASP A 117 22.27 -12.38 -3.30
N GLY A 118 21.68 -13.57 -3.39
CA GLY A 118 20.22 -13.72 -3.23
C GLY A 118 19.71 -13.27 -1.86
N SER A 119 20.48 -13.43 -0.78
CA SER A 119 20.05 -13.04 0.56
C SER A 119 20.07 -11.53 0.79
N LEU A 120 21.01 -10.79 0.19
CA LEU A 120 20.98 -9.31 0.21
C LEU A 120 19.79 -8.77 -0.56
N TRP A 121 19.40 -9.43 -1.65
CA TRP A 121 18.16 -9.08 -2.36
C TRP A 121 16.91 -9.31 -1.52
N GLU A 122 16.82 -10.45 -0.81
CA GLU A 122 15.72 -10.69 0.11
C GLU A 122 15.65 -9.62 1.21
N GLU A 123 16.81 -9.17 1.71
CA GLU A 123 16.89 -8.11 2.71
C GLU A 123 16.47 -6.73 2.15
N ILE A 124 16.90 -6.38 0.93
CA ILE A 124 16.48 -5.14 0.25
C ILE A 124 14.96 -5.13 0.08
N TYR A 125 14.38 -6.20 -0.45
CA TYR A 125 12.94 -6.27 -0.64
C TYR A 125 12.18 -6.25 0.69
N TYR A 126 12.69 -6.92 1.72
CA TYR A 126 12.11 -6.85 3.07
C TYR A 126 12.07 -5.39 3.58
N ARG A 127 13.19 -4.65 3.46
CA ARG A 127 13.27 -3.25 3.90
C ARG A 127 12.39 -2.31 3.10
N GLU A 128 12.32 -2.48 1.78
CA GLU A 128 11.44 -1.69 0.92
C GLU A 128 9.96 -1.86 1.32
N TYR A 129 9.58 -3.08 1.71
CA TYR A 129 8.22 -3.39 2.15
C TYR A 129 7.92 -2.90 3.56
N GLU A 130 8.86 -3.02 4.51
CA GLU A 130 8.69 -2.40 5.84
C GLU A 130 8.60 -0.87 5.73
N ALA A 131 9.41 -0.25 4.85
CA ALA A 131 9.33 1.18 4.58
C ALA A 131 7.99 1.57 3.95
N SER A 132 7.51 0.80 2.97
CA SER A 132 6.21 1.04 2.34
C SER A 132 5.05 0.92 3.32
N PHE A 133 5.09 -0.11 4.18
CA PHE A 133 4.12 -0.29 5.28
C PHE A 133 4.14 0.89 6.26
N ALA A 134 5.33 1.34 6.68
CA ALA A 134 5.47 2.45 7.61
C ALA A 134 4.95 3.78 7.02
N ARG A 135 5.30 4.06 5.75
CA ARG A 135 4.80 5.25 5.03
C ARG A 135 3.29 5.25 4.95
N GLU A 136 2.69 4.11 4.61
CA GLU A 136 1.24 4.06 4.45
C GLU A 136 0.51 4.29 5.78
N ILE A 137 0.97 3.69 6.89
CA ILE A 137 0.42 4.00 8.22
C ILE A 137 0.54 5.48 8.54
N GLU A 138 1.71 6.07 8.30
CA GLU A 138 1.97 7.47 8.64
C GLU A 138 1.08 8.42 7.82
N ALA A 139 0.87 8.12 6.53
CA ALA A 139 -0.07 8.87 5.70
C ALA A 139 -1.48 8.85 6.28
N TYR A 140 -1.98 7.69 6.73
CA TYR A 140 -3.30 7.61 7.36
C TYR A 140 -3.37 8.37 8.70
N ARG A 141 -2.27 8.43 9.46
CA ARG A 141 -2.19 9.23 10.70
C ARG A 141 -2.28 10.74 10.40
N CYS A 142 -1.50 11.23 9.44
CA CYS A 142 -1.51 12.64 9.05
C CYS A 142 -2.85 13.05 8.41
N LEU A 143 -3.49 12.15 7.67
CA LEU A 143 -4.68 12.43 6.86
C LEU A 143 -5.98 11.92 7.50
N GLY A 144 -6.05 11.88 8.83
CA GLY A 144 -7.20 11.36 9.58
C GLY A 144 -8.54 11.99 9.16
N TYR A 145 -8.56 13.28 8.79
CA TYR A 145 -9.77 14.00 8.38
C TYR A 145 -10.30 13.59 6.98
N LEU A 146 -9.49 12.92 6.15
CA LEU A 146 -9.90 12.42 4.83
C LEU A 146 -10.41 10.97 4.88
N GLN A 147 -10.10 10.23 5.94
CA GLN A 147 -10.46 8.82 6.06
C GLN A 147 -11.97 8.60 5.99
N GLY A 148 -12.38 7.57 5.23
CA GLY A 148 -13.79 7.25 4.97
C GLY A 148 -14.49 8.18 3.97
N SER A 149 -13.79 9.19 3.44
CA SER A 149 -14.32 10.11 2.42
C SER A 149 -13.54 9.96 1.11
N THR A 150 -12.45 10.72 0.94
CA THR A 150 -11.59 10.73 -0.25
C THR A 150 -10.37 9.81 -0.13
N ILE A 151 -10.11 9.24 1.04
CA ILE A 151 -9.18 8.11 1.24
C ILE A 151 -9.90 6.99 2.04
N PRO A 152 -9.45 5.72 1.98
CA PRO A 152 -10.05 4.63 2.75
C PRO A 152 -10.03 4.90 4.26
N GLN A 153 -10.93 4.26 5.01
CA GLN A 153 -10.74 4.14 6.45
C GLN A 153 -9.66 3.09 6.76
N LEU A 154 -8.67 3.43 7.60
CA LEU A 154 -7.73 2.47 8.18
C LEU A 154 -8.32 1.92 9.49
N TYR A 155 -8.46 0.60 9.58
CA TYR A 155 -9.01 -0.09 10.75
C TYR A 155 -7.92 -0.63 11.67
N GLY A 156 -6.74 -0.93 11.15
CA GLY A 156 -5.64 -1.47 11.94
C GLY A 156 -4.48 -1.97 11.11
N SER A 157 -3.50 -2.51 11.81
CA SER A 157 -2.33 -3.14 11.20
C SER A 157 -2.01 -4.45 11.89
N GLY A 158 -1.11 -5.24 11.33
CA GLY A 158 -0.69 -6.47 11.97
C GLY A 158 0.18 -7.36 11.09
N ARG A 159 0.01 -8.68 11.24
CA ARG A 159 0.87 -9.69 10.61
C ARG A 159 0.09 -10.91 10.16
N VAL A 160 0.56 -11.55 9.08
CA VAL A 160 0.09 -12.89 8.71
C VAL A 160 0.81 -13.93 9.56
N ILE A 161 0.05 -14.69 10.35
CA ILE A 161 0.56 -15.73 11.25
C ILE A 161 0.65 -17.08 10.54
N SER A 162 -0.35 -17.43 9.73
CA SER A 162 -0.33 -18.66 8.91
C SER A 162 -1.15 -18.49 7.63
N GLY A 163 -1.03 -19.44 6.69
CA GLY A 163 -1.68 -19.37 5.38
C GLY A 163 -0.88 -18.62 4.29
N HIS A 164 0.33 -18.15 4.62
CA HIS A 164 1.26 -17.49 3.68
C HIS A 164 2.39 -18.41 3.17
N GLY A 165 2.21 -19.73 3.27
CA GLY A 165 3.20 -20.73 2.85
C GLY A 165 4.16 -21.17 3.95
N GLU A 166 4.68 -22.38 3.82
CA GLU A 166 5.55 -23.02 4.81
C GLU A 166 7.02 -22.59 4.67
N GLY A 167 7.78 -22.70 5.78
CA GLY A 167 9.23 -22.47 5.79
C GLY A 167 9.64 -20.99 5.69
N ARG A 168 8.72 -20.06 5.95
CA ARG A 168 9.00 -18.62 5.96
C ARG A 168 9.83 -18.23 7.18
N ALA A 169 10.84 -17.40 6.97
CA ALA A 169 11.61 -16.77 8.04
C ALA A 169 11.01 -15.42 8.48
N ILE A 170 9.97 -14.93 7.79
CA ILE A 170 9.28 -13.69 8.10
C ILE A 170 7.76 -13.89 8.17
N SER A 171 7.10 -13.10 9.02
CA SER A 171 5.66 -12.92 9.04
C SER A 171 5.31 -11.61 8.32
N PRO A 172 4.75 -11.64 7.11
CA PRO A 172 4.41 -10.44 6.34
C PRO A 172 3.52 -9.45 7.12
N ARG A 173 3.76 -8.15 6.97
CA ARG A 173 2.89 -7.10 7.54
C ARG A 173 1.57 -7.03 6.78
N VAL A 174 0.53 -6.60 7.47
CA VAL A 174 -0.80 -6.41 6.90
C VAL A 174 -1.40 -5.08 7.35
N LEU A 175 -2.04 -4.37 6.44
CA LEU A 175 -2.95 -3.27 6.76
C LEU A 175 -4.40 -3.71 6.53
N PHE A 176 -5.27 -3.33 7.45
CA PHE A 176 -6.70 -3.59 7.41
C PHE A 176 -7.42 -2.28 7.11
N MET A 177 -8.08 -2.19 5.97
CA MET A 177 -8.69 -0.95 5.51
C MET A 177 -10.02 -1.17 4.82
N GLU A 178 -10.75 -0.09 4.61
CA GLU A 178 -12.06 -0.08 3.97
C GLU A 178 -12.03 -0.77 2.61
N TYR A 179 -13.00 -1.65 2.38
CA TYR A 179 -13.29 -2.15 1.05
C TYR A 179 -14.15 -1.16 0.28
N ILE A 180 -13.64 -0.70 -0.86
CA ILE A 180 -14.34 0.23 -1.75
C ILE A 180 -14.86 -0.58 -2.95
N PRO A 181 -16.15 -0.90 -3.00
CA PRO A 181 -16.70 -1.63 -4.14
C PRO A 181 -16.71 -0.69 -5.35
N GLY A 182 -16.03 -1.06 -6.43
CA GLY A 182 -15.92 -0.20 -7.60
C GLY A 182 -14.78 -0.58 -8.52
N GLU A 183 -14.46 0.32 -9.43
CA GLU A 183 -13.40 0.20 -10.43
C GLU A 183 -12.38 1.32 -10.25
N ASN A 184 -11.14 1.08 -10.65
CA ASN A 184 -10.16 2.17 -10.68
C ASN A 184 -10.39 3.07 -11.90
N LEU A 185 -9.95 4.31 -11.79
CA LEU A 185 -10.13 5.33 -12.83
C LEU A 185 -9.38 4.97 -14.12
N ALA A 186 -8.35 4.13 -14.07
CA ALA A 186 -7.65 3.62 -15.25
C ALA A 186 -8.51 2.67 -16.10
N THR A 187 -9.49 1.98 -15.50
CA THR A 187 -10.26 0.91 -16.14
C THR A 187 -11.77 1.17 -16.22
N ILE A 188 -12.27 2.21 -15.55
CA ILE A 188 -13.68 2.58 -15.58
C ILE A 188 -14.17 2.81 -17.02
N GLN A 189 -15.32 2.21 -17.34
CA GLN A 189 -15.88 2.27 -18.69
C GLN A 189 -16.39 3.67 -19.07
N ASP A 190 -17.06 4.34 -18.15
CA ASP A 190 -17.60 5.69 -18.34
C ASP A 190 -17.22 6.60 -17.16
N PRO A 191 -16.10 7.33 -17.25
CA PRO A 191 -15.68 8.25 -16.20
C PRO A 191 -16.62 9.46 -16.05
N HIS A 192 -17.45 9.78 -17.05
CA HIS A 192 -18.44 10.86 -16.99
C HIS A 192 -19.71 10.46 -16.23
N SER A 193 -19.92 9.17 -15.98
CA SER A 193 -20.99 8.69 -15.09
C SER A 193 -20.82 9.11 -13.63
N VAL A 194 -19.64 9.60 -13.26
CA VAL A 194 -19.31 10.09 -11.92
C VAL A 194 -19.60 11.59 -11.83
N PRO A 195 -20.32 12.06 -10.80
CA PRO A 195 -20.59 13.48 -10.63
C PRO A 195 -19.31 14.31 -10.54
N SER A 196 -19.27 15.46 -11.22
CA SER A 196 -18.13 16.39 -11.18
C SER A 196 -17.78 16.83 -9.76
N SER A 197 -18.77 16.92 -8.87
CA SER A 197 -18.54 17.24 -7.44
C SER A 197 -17.64 16.22 -6.75
N ALA A 198 -17.74 14.93 -7.07
CA ALA A 198 -16.89 13.89 -6.48
C ALA A 198 -15.43 14.02 -6.94
N TYR A 199 -15.23 14.42 -8.20
CA TYR A 199 -13.91 14.76 -8.72
C TYR A 199 -13.34 16.05 -8.10
N GLN A 200 -14.18 17.06 -7.86
CA GLN A 200 -13.79 18.29 -7.16
C GLN A 200 -13.38 18.02 -5.71
N GLU A 201 -14.08 17.12 -5.01
CA GLU A 201 -13.71 16.67 -3.67
C GLU A 201 -12.33 16.01 -3.65
N LEU A 202 -12.04 15.13 -4.62
CA LEU A 202 -10.71 14.54 -4.76
C LEU A 202 -9.63 15.61 -5.01
N VAL A 203 -9.86 16.54 -5.95
CA VAL A 203 -8.89 17.62 -6.25
C VAL A 203 -8.63 18.46 -5.00
N LYS A 204 -9.68 18.82 -4.27
CA LYS A 204 -9.56 19.56 -3.00
C LYS A 204 -8.77 18.76 -1.98
N ALA A 205 -9.05 17.46 -1.81
CA ALA A 205 -8.29 16.62 -0.90
C ALA A 205 -6.80 16.57 -1.27
N VAL A 206 -6.47 16.37 -2.55
CA VAL A 206 -5.08 16.34 -3.03
C VAL A 206 -4.37 17.68 -2.82
N SER A 207 -5.04 18.82 -3.05
CA SER A 207 -4.46 20.14 -2.80
C SER A 207 -4.13 20.40 -1.32
N THR A 208 -4.75 19.65 -0.39
CA THR A 208 -4.51 19.81 1.05
C THR A 208 -3.40 18.92 1.58
N LEU A 209 -2.98 17.86 0.87
CA LEU A 209 -2.00 16.88 1.38
C LEU A 209 -0.71 17.55 1.89
N ALA A 210 -0.15 18.45 1.08
CA ALA A 210 1.09 19.15 1.42
C ALA A 210 0.98 20.02 2.67
N SER A 211 -0.21 20.56 2.97
CA SER A 211 -0.46 21.34 4.19
C SER A 211 -0.52 20.47 5.46
N PHE A 212 -0.75 19.17 5.29
CA PHE A 212 -0.64 18.16 6.36
C PHE A 212 0.72 17.45 6.34
N GLY A 213 1.70 17.99 5.60
CA GLY A 213 3.04 17.43 5.54
C GLY A 213 3.14 16.13 4.75
N VAL A 214 2.20 15.84 3.84
CA VAL A 214 2.17 14.60 3.05
C VAL A 214 2.28 14.91 1.56
N ILE A 215 3.14 14.16 0.87
CA ILE A 215 3.14 14.03 -0.59
C ILE A 215 2.79 12.57 -0.92
N HIS A 216 1.85 12.33 -1.83
CA HIS A 216 1.44 10.99 -2.26
C HIS A 216 2.55 10.27 -3.04
N ALA A 217 3.19 10.96 -4.00
CA ALA A 217 4.34 10.52 -4.80
C ALA A 217 4.11 9.32 -5.75
N ASP A 218 2.87 8.83 -5.86
CA ASP A 218 2.45 7.85 -6.87
C ASP A 218 1.07 8.19 -7.46
N MET A 219 0.90 9.46 -7.87
CA MET A 219 -0.38 9.96 -8.38
C MET A 219 -0.66 9.43 -9.79
N ARG A 220 -1.57 8.45 -9.89
CA ARG A 220 -1.94 7.79 -11.16
C ARG A 220 -3.39 7.28 -11.14
N PRO A 221 -4.04 7.10 -12.31
CA PRO A 221 -5.43 6.64 -12.38
C PRO A 221 -5.69 5.26 -11.75
N ASP A 222 -4.67 4.38 -11.70
CA ASP A 222 -4.78 3.07 -11.04
C ASP A 222 -5.01 3.17 -9.52
N ASN A 223 -4.49 4.25 -8.92
CA ASN A 223 -4.55 4.53 -7.48
C ASN A 223 -5.79 5.37 -7.11
N ILE A 224 -6.77 5.49 -8.02
CA ILE A 224 -8.03 6.17 -7.76
C ILE A 224 -9.16 5.19 -8.00
N VAL A 225 -9.96 4.91 -6.97
CA VAL A 225 -11.13 4.03 -7.04
C VAL A 225 -12.40 4.87 -7.10
N VAL A 226 -13.22 4.62 -8.11
CA VAL A 226 -14.58 5.15 -8.19
C VAL A 226 -15.52 4.15 -7.52
N SER A 227 -16.11 4.55 -6.41
CA SER A 227 -17.07 3.70 -5.70
C SER A 227 -18.36 3.54 -6.52
N SER A 228 -18.86 2.31 -6.55
CA SER A 228 -20.18 1.92 -7.08
C SER A 228 -21.32 2.16 -6.09
N SER A 229 -21.01 2.45 -4.83
CA SER A 229 -21.98 2.84 -3.79
C SER A 229 -22.58 4.22 -4.08
N HIS A 230 -23.76 4.50 -3.52
CA HIS A 230 -24.44 5.80 -3.64
C HIS A 230 -24.39 6.58 -2.31
N PRO A 231 -23.99 7.86 -2.32
CA PRO A 231 -23.46 8.61 -3.45
C PRO A 231 -22.10 8.07 -3.92
N ARG A 232 -21.82 8.16 -5.23
CA ARG A 232 -20.53 7.74 -5.79
C ARG A 232 -19.44 8.67 -5.29
N ARG A 233 -18.45 8.10 -4.61
CA ARG A 233 -17.24 8.81 -4.17
C ARG A 233 -16.03 8.38 -4.97
N VAL A 234 -15.08 9.29 -5.13
CA VAL A 234 -13.79 9.05 -5.79
C VAL A 234 -12.73 9.03 -4.69
N VAL A 235 -12.02 7.91 -4.58
CA VAL A 235 -11.15 7.62 -3.44
C VAL A 235 -9.72 7.39 -3.90
N LEU A 236 -8.77 8.16 -3.36
CA LEU A 236 -7.34 7.95 -3.53
C LEU A 236 -6.86 6.82 -2.62
N ILE A 237 -6.12 5.87 -3.18
CA ILE A 237 -5.56 4.71 -2.48
C ILE A 237 -4.05 4.64 -2.68
N ASP A 238 -3.40 3.76 -1.91
CA ASP A 238 -1.98 3.39 -2.04
C ASP A 238 -0.96 4.49 -1.70
N PHE A 239 -0.77 4.72 -0.40
CA PHE A 239 0.25 5.63 0.15
C PHE A 239 1.61 4.97 0.37
N GLY A 240 1.86 3.81 -0.27
CA GLY A 240 3.08 3.03 -0.06
C GLY A 240 4.37 3.73 -0.50
N LEU A 241 4.26 4.83 -1.24
CA LEU A 241 5.36 5.65 -1.74
C LEU A 241 5.41 7.07 -1.15
N SER A 242 4.51 7.41 -0.23
CA SER A 242 4.37 8.77 0.28
C SER A 242 5.63 9.28 0.98
N GLN A 243 5.81 10.60 0.89
CA GLN A 243 6.88 11.35 1.51
C GLN A 243 6.28 12.30 2.55
N PHE A 244 7.07 12.59 3.59
CA PHE A 244 6.63 13.33 4.76
C PHE A 244 7.56 14.51 4.99
N ARG A 245 6.98 15.64 5.37
CA ARG A 245 7.75 16.80 5.79
C ARG A 245 8.53 16.48 7.07
N PHE A 246 9.81 16.81 7.11
CA PHE A 246 10.62 16.64 8.32
C PHE A 246 10.50 17.86 9.25
N ASP A 247 10.66 17.65 10.56
CA ASP A 247 10.56 18.71 11.56
C ASP A 247 11.62 19.81 11.38
N ASP A 248 12.77 19.47 10.82
CA ASP A 248 13.90 20.38 10.57
C ASP A 248 13.97 20.90 9.11
N GLU A 249 12.99 20.55 8.26
CA GLU A 249 12.92 20.96 6.87
C GLU A 249 12.34 22.38 6.71
N SER A 250 13.06 23.24 5.99
CA SER A 250 12.59 24.60 5.71
C SER A 250 11.33 24.61 4.83
N ASP A 251 10.56 25.70 4.89
CA ASP A 251 9.38 25.87 4.03
C ASP A 251 9.77 25.86 2.53
N GLU A 252 10.96 26.36 2.20
CA GLU A 252 11.51 26.34 0.85
C GLU A 252 11.82 24.91 0.38
N GLU A 253 12.55 24.11 1.17
CA GLU A 253 12.89 22.72 0.84
C GLU A 253 11.62 21.86 0.68
N TRP A 254 10.67 21.98 1.61
CA TRP A 254 9.40 21.27 1.52
C TRP A 254 8.63 21.67 0.26
N LYS A 255 8.59 22.96 -0.06
CA LYS A 255 7.92 23.45 -1.26
C LYS A 255 8.58 22.93 -2.53
N GLU A 256 9.91 22.83 -2.57
CA GLU A 256 10.64 22.23 -3.69
C GLU A 256 10.27 20.75 -3.86
N ALA A 257 10.19 19.98 -2.77
CA ALA A 257 9.76 18.59 -2.81
C ALA A 257 8.32 18.43 -3.34
N VAL A 258 7.39 19.27 -2.87
CA VAL A 258 5.99 19.29 -3.35
C VAL A 258 5.92 19.62 -4.84
N ILE A 259 6.71 20.59 -5.32
CA ILE A 259 6.77 20.96 -6.74
C ILE A 259 7.38 19.84 -7.58
N PHE A 260 8.41 19.16 -7.07
CA PHE A 260 9.11 18.10 -7.76
C PHE A 260 8.20 16.89 -8.00
N GLU A 261 7.50 16.42 -6.97
CA GLU A 261 6.60 15.26 -7.06
C GLU A 261 5.29 15.61 -7.79
N ALA A 262 4.84 16.86 -7.70
CA ALA A 262 3.80 17.43 -8.55
C ALA A 262 2.44 16.68 -8.54
N ASP A 263 2.03 16.11 -7.40
CA ASP A 263 0.79 15.32 -7.26
C ASP A 263 -0.44 16.02 -7.85
N GLU A 264 -0.68 17.27 -7.47
CA GLU A 264 -1.84 18.04 -7.96
C GLU A 264 -1.79 18.20 -9.49
N ARG A 265 -0.60 18.48 -10.02
CA ARG A 265 -0.40 18.64 -11.47
C ARG A 265 -0.63 17.32 -12.19
N ALA A 266 -0.14 16.20 -11.65
CA ALA A 266 -0.35 14.87 -12.18
C ALA A 266 -1.85 14.52 -12.23
N LEU A 267 -2.57 14.76 -11.12
CA LEU A 267 -4.02 14.58 -11.02
C LEU A 267 -4.77 15.34 -12.11
N GLN A 268 -4.53 16.65 -12.21
CA GLN A 268 -5.19 17.49 -13.20
C GLN A 268 -4.88 17.05 -14.64
N LEU A 269 -3.65 16.59 -14.91
CA LEU A 269 -3.24 16.19 -16.25
C LEU A 269 -4.02 14.96 -16.74
N PHE A 270 -4.15 13.90 -15.94
CA PHE A 270 -4.90 12.73 -16.41
C PHE A 270 -6.41 12.96 -16.38
N MET A 271 -6.95 13.77 -15.46
CA MET A 271 -8.38 14.12 -15.47
C MET A 271 -8.76 14.93 -16.72
N ARG A 272 -7.88 15.83 -17.18
CA ARG A 272 -8.05 16.53 -18.47
C ARG A 272 -7.98 15.57 -19.65
N LYS A 273 -7.05 14.61 -19.64
CA LYS A 273 -6.95 13.57 -20.70
C LYS A 273 -8.21 12.71 -20.77
N LEU A 274 -8.87 12.48 -19.63
CA LEU A 274 -10.14 11.76 -19.52
C LEU A 274 -11.37 12.65 -19.82
N GLY A 275 -11.20 13.95 -20.06
CA GLY A 275 -12.30 14.88 -20.35
C GLY A 275 -13.23 15.18 -19.17
N ILE A 276 -12.87 14.77 -17.95
CA ILE A 276 -13.70 14.93 -16.73
C ILE A 276 -13.34 16.18 -15.91
N TRP A 277 -12.34 16.94 -16.35
CA TRP A 277 -11.92 18.17 -15.67
C TRP A 277 -11.60 19.28 -16.66
N HIS A 278 -12.27 20.41 -16.49
CA HIS A 278 -11.97 21.67 -17.16
C HIS A 278 -11.64 22.68 -16.07
N GLN A 279 -10.54 23.42 -16.23
CA GLN A 279 -10.33 24.62 -15.42
C GLN A 279 -11.39 25.63 -15.84
N GLU A 280 -12.15 26.15 -14.88
CA GLU A 280 -12.79 27.45 -15.04
C GLU A 280 -11.73 28.55 -15.07
#